data_AF-A0A849CJX3-F1
#
_entry.id   AF-A0A849CJX3-F1
#
_cell.length_a   1.000
_cell.length_b   1.000
_cell.length_c   1.000
_cell.angle_alpha   90.00
_cell.angle_beta   90.00
_cell.angle_gamma   90.00
#
_symmetry.space_group_name_H-M   'P 1'
#
loop_
_entity.id
_entity.type
_entity.pdbx_description
1 polymer ?
#
loop_
_entity_poly.entity_id
_entity_poly.type
_entity_poly.pdbx_seq_one_letter_code
_entity_poly.pdbx_strand_id
1 'polypeptide(L)' 'MLANSQIEPRAVGLYWDRDGDIWQREEVGWRLILQNGVSVDPVSLWDWEDGCVRDYAPFTPVSSFAAADG' A
#
# COMPACT_ATOMS: atom_id res chain seq x y z
N MET A 1 16.53 12.06 14.04
CA MET A 1 15.67 10.88 13.77
C MET A 1 14.55 11.37 12.88
N LEU A 2 14.61 11.07 11.58
CA LEU A 2 13.55 11.45 10.65
C LEU A 2 12.32 10.63 11.05
N ALA A 3 11.23 11.31 11.40
CA ALA A 3 9.95 10.65 11.63
C ALA A 3 9.61 9.92 10.33
N ASN A 4 9.82 8.60 10.30
CA ASN A 4 9.24 7.72 9.30
C ASN A 4 7.77 8.02 9.35
N SER A 5 7.31 8.83 8.39
CA SER A 5 6.02 9.47 8.46
C SER A 5 5.01 8.38 8.16
N GLN A 6 4.62 7.70 9.23
CA GLN A 6 3.58 6.69 9.35
C GLN A 6 2.23 7.39 9.17
N ILE A 7 2.13 8.14 8.07
CA ILE A 7 0.97 8.90 7.67
C ILE A 7 0.20 7.97 6.76
N GLU A 8 -1.02 7.66 7.18
CA GLU A 8 -1.94 6.93 6.35
C GLU A 8 -2.28 7.76 5.10
N PRO A 9 -1.98 7.27 3.88
CA PRO A 9 -2.50 7.90 2.68
C PRO A 9 -4.03 7.84 2.65
N ARG A 10 -4.62 9.02 2.42
CA ARG A 10 -6.08 9.20 2.37
C ARG A 10 -6.68 8.88 1.00
N ALA A 11 -5.86 8.81 -0.04
CA ALA A 11 -6.35 8.51 -1.38
C ALA A 11 -6.51 7.00 -1.55
N VAL A 12 -7.66 6.60 -2.08
CA VAL A 12 -7.92 5.21 -2.48
C VAL A 12 -7.08 4.89 -3.71
N GLY A 13 -6.42 3.74 -3.71
CA GLY A 13 -5.51 3.37 -4.80
C GLY A 13 -4.49 2.31 -4.39
N LEU A 14 -3.56 2.01 -5.30
CA LEU A 14 -2.47 1.07 -5.07
C LEU A 14 -1.23 1.80 -4.53
N TYR A 15 -0.54 1.16 -3.60
CA TYR A 15 0.65 1.65 -2.94
C TYR A 15 1.70 0.55 -2.84
N TRP A 16 2.96 0.90 -3.07
CA TRP A 16 4.12 0.10 -2.71
C TRP A 16 4.47 0.32 -1.25
N ASP A 17 4.68 -0.75 -0.50
CA ASP A 17 5.27 -0.67 0.83
C ASP A 17 6.81 -0.65 0.76
N ARG A 18 7.48 -0.61 1.92
CA ARG A 18 8.94 -0.66 2.04
C ARG A 18 9.59 -1.96 1.55
N ASP A 19 8.88 -3.09 1.58
CA ASP A 19 9.39 -4.41 1.19
C ASP A 19 9.25 -4.64 -0.32
N GLY A 20 8.37 -3.88 -0.98
CA GLY A 20 8.05 -4.06 -2.39
C GLY A 20 6.79 -4.91 -2.59
N ASP A 21 5.94 -5.01 -1.58
CA ASP A 21 4.57 -5.50 -1.67
C ASP A 21 3.64 -4.40 -2.18
N ILE A 22 2.56 -4.83 -2.85
CA ILE A 22 1.51 -3.93 -3.30
C ILE A 22 0.33 -4.05 -2.35
N TRP A 23 -0.04 -2.92 -1.77
CA TRP A 23 -1.22 -2.74 -0.96
C TRP A 23 -2.23 -1.85 -1.66
N GLN A 24 -3.51 -2.18 -1.56
CA GLN A 24 -4.60 -1.33 -2.00
C GLN A 24 -5.22 -0.64 -0.79
N ARG A 25 -5.21 0.70 -0.80
CA ARG A 25 -6.04 1.50 0.11
C ARG A 25 -7.46 1.54 -0.44
N GLU A 26 -8.41 1.09 0.37
CA GLU A 26 -9.85 1.32 0.18
C GLU A 26 -10.36 2.36 1.20
N GLU A 27 -11.61 2.80 1.06
CA GLU A 27 -12.22 3.75 2.00
C GLU A 27 -12.27 3.22 3.44
N VAL A 28 -12.38 1.90 3.60
CA VAL A 28 -12.61 1.21 4.87
C VAL A 28 -11.38 0.50 5.43
N GLY A 29 -10.27 0.43 4.70
CA GLY A 29 -9.08 -0.29 5.14
C GLY A 29 -8.06 -0.52 4.03
N TRP A 30 -7.23 -1.53 4.22
CA TRP A 30 -6.13 -1.90 3.34
C TRP A 30 -6.19 -3.36 2.96
N ARG A 31 -5.86 -3.68 1.72
CA ARG A 31 -5.78 -5.06 1.23
C ARG A 31 -4.41 -5.31 0.65
N LEU A 32 -3.82 -6.45 1.00
CA LEU A 32 -2.60 -6.91 0.35
C LEU A 32 -2.99 -7.53 -1.00
N ILE A 33 -2.40 -7.04 -2.09
CA ILE A 33 -2.67 -7.50 -3.45
C ILE A 33 -1.52 -8.37 -3.96
N LEU A 34 -0.29 -7.91 -3.71
CA LEU A 34 0.92 -8.58 -4.15
C LEU A 34 1.89 -8.67 -2.98
N GLN A 35 2.40 -9.86 -2.69
CA GLN A 35 3.45 -10.07 -1.71
C GLN A 35 4.69 -10.65 -2.41
N ASN A 36 5.80 -9.93 -2.41
CA ASN A 36 7.07 -10.35 -3.00
C ASN A 36 6.92 -10.90 -4.44
N GLY A 37 6.09 -10.24 -5.26
CA GLY A 37 5.81 -10.66 -6.64
C GLY A 37 4.76 -11.76 -6.81
N VAL A 38 4.15 -12.25 -5.73
CA VAL A 38 3.09 -13.27 -5.76
C VAL A 38 1.75 -12.62 -5.46
N SER A 39 0.76 -12.81 -6.34
CA SER A 39 -0.61 -12.36 -6.07
C SER A 39 -1.18 -13.14 -4.89
N VAL A 40 -1.62 -12.43 -3.87
CA VAL A 40 -2.29 -13.02 -2.71
C VAL A 40 -3.79 -12.80 -2.82
N ASP A 41 -4.55 -13.57 -2.04
CA ASP A 41 -6.00 -13.39 -1.98
C ASP A 41 -6.35 -12.07 -1.25
N PRO A 42 -7.04 -11.11 -1.91
CA PRO A 42 -7.32 -9.80 -1.35
C PRO A 42 -8.56 -9.77 -0.43
N VAL A 43 -9.05 -10.92 0.04
CA VAL A 43 -10.23 -10.96 0.93
C VAL A 43 -9.96 -10.31 2.28
N SER A 44 -8.70 -10.37 2.75
CA SER A 44 -8.32 -9.85 4.06
C SER A 44 -8.21 -8.33 4.02
N LEU A 45 -9.15 -7.66 4.70
CA LEU A 45 -9.13 -6.23 4.95
C LEU A 45 -8.42 -5.96 6.28
N TRP A 46 -7.42 -5.11 6.25
CA TRP A 46 -6.57 -4.75 7.38
C TRP A 46 -6.78 -3.27 7.75
N ASP A 47 -6.78 -2.99 9.03
CA ASP A 47 -6.80 -1.61 9.54
C ASP A 47 -5.38 -1.00 9.57
N TRP A 48 -5.30 0.32 9.46
CA TRP A 48 -4.02 1.04 9.51
C TRP A 48 -3.26 0.79 10.83
N GLU A 49 -3.94 0.91 11.97
CA GLU A 49 -3.33 0.81 13.29
C GLU A 49 -3.42 -0.60 13.85
N ASP A 50 -4.61 -1.22 13.82
CA ASP A 50 -4.86 -2.52 14.45
C ASP A 50 -4.34 -3.69 13.58
N GLY A 51 -4.31 -3.49 12.25
CA GLY A 51 -3.80 -4.46 11.29
C GLY A 51 -2.28 -4.39 11.03
N CYS A 52 -1.55 -3.56 11.80
CA CYS A 52 -0.11 -3.32 11.63
C CYS A 52 0.30 -2.84 10.21
N VAL A 53 -0.65 -2.34 9.39
CA VAL A 53 -0.35 -1.89 8.03
C VAL A 53 0.67 -0.74 8.07
N ARG A 54 0.53 0.11 9.09
CA ARG A 54 1.44 1.20 9.39
C ARG A 54 2.90 0.79 9.58
N ASP A 55 3.19 -0.47 9.92
CA ASP A 55 4.57 -0.97 10.12
C ASP A 55 5.29 -1.22 8.78
N TYR A 56 4.52 -1.38 7.69
CA TYR A 56 5.04 -1.51 6.33
C TYR A 56 5.24 -0.14 5.62
N ALA A 57 4.93 0.96 6.31
CA ALA A 57 5.23 2.30 5.83
C ALA A 57 6.75 2.50 5.59
N PRO A 58 7.17 3.41 4.69
CA PRO A 58 6.33 4.35 3.92
C PRO A 58 5.61 3.71 2.73
N PHE A 59 4.36 4.14 2.51
CA PHE A 59 3.58 3.75 1.34
C PHE A 59 3.76 4.75 0.20
N THR A 60 4.27 4.29 -0.93
CA THR A 60 4.47 5.11 -2.13
C THR A 60 3.36 4.81 -3.13
N PRO A 61 2.58 5.81 -3.60
CA PRO A 61 1.51 5.55 -4.56
C PRO A 61 2.08 4.93 -5.82
N VAL A 62 1.47 3.84 -6.28
CA VAL A 62 1.78 3.25 -7.58
C VAL A 62 1.21 4.19 -8.63
N SER A 63 2.00 5.18 -9.02
CA SER A 63 1.70 5.98 -10.19
C SER A 63 1.76 5.02 -11.37
N SER A 64 0.60 4.66 -11.92
CA SER A 64 0.54 3.95 -13.17
C SER A 64 1.33 4.77 -14.19
N PHE A 65 2.49 4.27 -14.60
CA PHE A 65 3.22 4.79 -15.75
C PHE A 65 2.45 4.36 -17.01
N ALA A 66 1.21 4.81 -17.14
CA ALA A 66 0.47 4.63 -18.37
C ALA A 66 0.92 5.73 -19.35
N ALA A 67 1.70 5.28 -20.34
CA ALA A 67 2.18 5.98 -21.53
C ALA A 67 3.29 7.03 -21.31
N ALA A 68 4.55 6.58 -21.44
CA ALA A 68 5.47 7.35 -22.27
C ALA A 68 4.82 7.44 -23.67
N ASP A 69 4.18 8.57 -23.94
CA ASP A 69 3.77 8.99 -25.28
C ASP A 69 5.05 9.01 -26.15
N GLY A 70 5.06 8.18 -27.19
CA GLY A 70 6.17 8.01 -28.13
C GLY A 70 6.01 8.88 -29.35
#